data_AF-E1R0G1-F1
#
_entry.id   AF-E1R0G1-F1
#
_cell.length_a   1.000
_cell.length_b   1.000
_cell.length_c   1.000
_cell.angle_alpha   90.00
_cell.angle_beta   90.00
_cell.angle_gamma   90.00
#
_symmetry.space_group_name_H-M   'P 1'
#
loop_
_entity.id
_entity.type
_entity.pdbx_description
1 polymer ?
#
loop_
_entity_poly.entity_id
_entity_poly.type
_entity_poly.pdbx_seq_one_letter_code
_entity_poly.pdbx_strand_id
1 'polypeptide(L)'
;MTTPTFEQVATEFIASQAGISVDEAMPQARELVTAVRDSGLTVLALPTGVGPDGDGQVWFDDFDIRVDMTGKRDDTRLYVNGEPRTPDAVFEHAVALIAAAQRAQGETS
;
A
#
# COMPACT_ATOMS: atom_id res chain seq x y z
N MET A 1 -5.51 -6.95 -17.60
CA MET A 1 -6.44 -6.69 -16.50
C MET A 1 -6.28 -5.24 -16.09
N THR A 2 -7.38 -4.53 -15.85
CA THR A 2 -7.36 -3.13 -15.39
C THR A 2 -7.23 -3.12 -13.87
N THR A 3 -6.39 -2.24 -13.32
CA THR A 3 -6.29 -2.05 -11.86
C THR A 3 -7.62 -1.50 -11.34
N PRO A 4 -8.22 -2.09 -10.28
CA PRO A 4 -9.49 -1.61 -9.73
C PRO A 4 -9.33 -0.22 -9.10
N THR A 5 -10.37 0.61 -9.19
CA THR A 5 -10.41 1.91 -8.52
C THR A 5 -10.60 1.75 -7.01
N PHE A 6 -10.27 2.78 -6.23
CA PHE A 6 -10.50 2.75 -4.78
C PHE A 6 -11.99 2.57 -4.42
N GLU A 7 -12.92 3.16 -5.18
CA GLU A 7 -14.37 2.95 -5.00
C GLU A 7 -14.77 1.48 -5.26
N GLN A 8 -14.19 0.84 -6.27
CA GLN A 8 -14.44 -0.59 -6.55
C GLN A 8 -13.94 -1.47 -5.41
N VAL A 9 -12.71 -1.24 -4.93
CA VAL A 9 -12.14 -1.98 -3.79
C VAL A 9 -12.96 -1.75 -2.52
N ALA A 10 -13.36 -0.51 -2.25
CA ALA A 10 -14.20 -0.19 -1.08
C ALA A 10 -15.57 -0.86 -1.15
N THR A 11 -16.20 -0.88 -2.34
CA THR A 11 -17.51 -1.52 -2.55
C THR A 11 -17.43 -3.02 -2.31
N GLU A 12 -16.44 -3.70 -2.91
CA GLU A 12 -16.23 -5.14 -2.72
C GLU A 12 -15.92 -5.51 -1.27
N PHE A 13 -15.09 -4.70 -0.60
CA PHE A 13 -14.78 -4.90 0.80
C PHE A 13 -16.02 -4.79 1.69
N ILE A 14 -16.80 -3.71 1.54
CA ILE A 14 -18.02 -3.49 2.34
C ILE A 14 -19.04 -4.60 2.07
N ALA A 15 -19.26 -4.96 0.81
CA ALA A 15 -20.14 -6.06 0.43
C ALA A 15 -19.74 -7.37 1.12
N SER A 16 -18.44 -7.71 1.09
CA SER A 16 -17.90 -8.90 1.73
C SER A 16 -18.03 -8.88 3.25
N GLN A 17 -17.77 -7.75 3.91
CA GLN A 17 -17.82 -7.66 5.37
C GLN A 17 -19.26 -7.67 5.91
N ALA A 18 -20.19 -7.03 5.19
CA ALA A 18 -21.59 -6.95 5.61
C ALA A 18 -22.45 -8.11 5.10
N GLY A 19 -21.94 -8.93 4.16
CA GLY A 19 -22.69 -10.04 3.56
C GLY A 19 -23.84 -9.55 2.66
N ILE A 20 -23.64 -8.42 1.99
CA ILE A 20 -24.62 -7.77 1.11
C ILE A 20 -24.13 -7.75 -0.34
N SER A 21 -25.01 -7.41 -1.28
CA SER A 21 -24.62 -7.24 -2.68
C SER A 21 -23.73 -6.01 -2.90
N VAL A 22 -22.97 -6.01 -4.00
CA VAL A 22 -22.16 -4.84 -4.40
C VAL A 22 -23.01 -3.59 -4.64
N ASP A 23 -24.22 -3.77 -5.17
CA ASP A 23 -25.15 -2.66 -5.43
C ASP A 23 -25.64 -2.02 -4.11
N GLU A 24 -25.87 -2.84 -3.08
CA GLU A 24 -26.25 -2.38 -1.74
C GLU A 24 -25.07 -1.71 -0.99
N ALA A 25 -23.83 -2.14 -1.25
CA ALA A 25 -22.63 -1.59 -0.62
C ALA A 25 -22.16 -0.25 -1.24
N MET A 26 -22.51 0.01 -2.50
CA MET A 26 -22.00 1.15 -3.27
C MET A 26 -22.27 2.53 -2.64
N PRO A 27 -23.43 2.82 -2.02
CA PRO A 27 -23.64 4.10 -1.33
C PRO A 27 -22.65 4.34 -0.20
N GLN A 28 -22.37 3.32 0.62
CA GLN A 28 -21.44 3.41 1.75
C GLN A 28 -19.99 3.55 1.27
N ALA A 29 -19.63 2.86 0.18
CA ALA A 29 -18.33 3.02 -0.45
C ALA A 29 -18.09 4.45 -0.93
N ARG A 30 -19.11 5.11 -1.51
CA ARG A 30 -19.02 6.51 -1.94
C ARG A 30 -18.86 7.48 -0.78
N GLU A 31 -19.57 7.26 0.32
CA GLU A 31 -19.39 8.05 1.54
C GLU A 31 -17.96 7.91 2.08
N LEU A 32 -17.43 6.69 2.11
CA LEU A 32 -16.03 6.43 2.51
C LEU A 32 -15.04 7.15 1.59
N VAL A 33 -15.19 7.03 0.27
CA VAL A 33 -14.32 7.70 -0.72
C VAL A 33 -14.34 9.22 -0.51
N THR A 34 -15.52 9.79 -0.25
CA THR A 34 -15.68 11.22 0.01
C THR A 34 -15.01 11.62 1.32
N ALA A 35 -15.24 10.88 2.40
CA ALA A 35 -14.63 11.15 3.70
C ALA A 35 -13.09 11.09 3.64
N VAL A 36 -12.54 10.09 2.93
CA VAL A 36 -11.10 9.97 2.71
C VAL A 36 -10.57 11.18 1.94
N ARG A 37 -11.23 11.58 0.86
CA ARG A 37 -10.84 12.75 0.05
C ARG A 37 -10.83 14.04 0.88
N ASP A 38 -11.84 14.24 1.72
CA ASP A 38 -12.00 15.48 2.49
C ASP A 38 -11.12 15.52 3.75
N SER A 39 -10.67 14.36 4.23
CA SER A 39 -9.81 14.26 5.42
C SER A 39 -8.36 14.68 5.20
N GLY A 40 -7.95 14.94 3.95
CA GLY A 40 -6.55 15.17 3.58
C GLY A 40 -5.68 13.91 3.65
N LEU A 41 -6.28 12.73 3.88
CA LEU A 41 -5.59 11.45 3.79
C LEU A 41 -5.29 11.11 2.33
N THR A 42 -4.12 10.52 2.11
CA THR A 42 -3.72 10.01 0.79
C THR A 42 -3.81 8.49 0.78
N VAL A 43 -4.49 7.95 -0.23
CA VAL A 43 -4.58 6.50 -0.47
C VAL A 43 -3.68 6.17 -1.65
N LEU A 44 -2.70 5.29 -1.41
CA LEU A 44 -1.82 4.76 -2.44
C LEU A 44 -2.05 3.26 -2.57
N ALA A 45 -2.12 2.77 -3.80
CA ALA A 45 -2.02 1.35 -4.05
C ALA A 45 -0.60 0.89 -3.72
N LEU A 46 -0.47 -0.19 -2.94
CA LEU A 46 0.83 -0.78 -2.67
C LEU A 46 1.35 -1.50 -3.93
N PRO A 47 2.63 -1.35 -4.28
CA PRO A 47 3.20 -2.13 -5.36
C PRO A 47 3.20 -3.61 -4.99
N THR A 48 2.91 -4.47 -5.95
CA THR A 48 3.15 -5.90 -5.80
C THR A 48 4.64 -6.14 -5.93
N GLY A 49 5.24 -6.86 -4.97
CA GLY A 49 6.64 -7.25 -5.08
C GLY A 49 6.85 -8.18 -6.28
N VAL A 50 8.05 -8.12 -6.86
CA VAL A 50 8.51 -9.18 -7.76
C VAL A 50 8.51 -10.46 -6.91
N GLY A 51 7.65 -11.40 -7.30
CA GLY A 51 7.29 -12.58 -6.50
C GLY A 51 8.52 -13.32 -5.97
N PRO A 52 8.35 -14.13 -4.91
CA PRO A 52 9.48 -14.74 -4.23
C PRO A 52 10.39 -15.42 -5.25
N ASP A 53 11.66 -14.99 -5.28
CA ASP A 53 12.67 -15.68 -6.06
C ASP A 53 12.79 -17.14 -5.55
N GLY A 54 13.61 -17.94 -6.23
CA GLY A 54 13.80 -19.36 -5.86
C GLY A 54 14.24 -19.56 -4.40
N ASP A 55 14.70 -18.51 -3.74
CA ASP A 55 15.19 -18.52 -2.37
C ASP A 55 14.14 -18.03 -1.36
N GLY A 56 13.02 -17.42 -1.79
CA GLY A 56 11.97 -16.91 -0.91
C GLY A 56 12.10 -15.43 -0.53
N GLN A 57 12.87 -14.65 -1.31
CA GLN A 57 12.99 -13.21 -1.13
C GLN A 57 12.04 -12.47 -2.07
N VAL A 58 11.37 -11.43 -1.57
CA VAL A 58 10.48 -10.56 -2.37
C VAL A 58 11.15 -9.21 -2.55
N TRP A 59 11.18 -8.73 -3.78
CA TRP A 59 11.86 -7.49 -4.16
C TRP A 59 10.90 -6.42 -4.65
N PHE A 60 11.19 -5.17 -4.35
CA PHE A 60 10.45 -3.98 -4.79
C PHE A 60 11.43 -2.92 -5.28
N ASP A 61 10.90 -1.90 -5.97
CA ASP A 61 11.64 -0.69 -6.39
C ASP A 61 12.96 -1.02 -7.10
N ASP A 62 12.87 -1.66 -8.28
CA ASP A 62 14.03 -2.07 -9.08
C ASP A 62 15.13 -2.82 -8.30
N PHE A 63 14.70 -3.68 -7.37
CA PHE A 63 15.56 -4.51 -6.52
C PHE A 63 16.32 -3.75 -5.42
N ASP A 64 15.90 -2.54 -5.07
CA ASP A 64 16.50 -1.78 -3.95
C ASP A 64 15.89 -2.15 -2.59
N ILE A 65 14.65 -2.64 -2.58
CA ILE A 65 13.95 -3.06 -1.35
C ILE A 65 13.76 -4.57 -1.36
N ARG A 66 14.22 -5.24 -0.31
CA ARG A 66 14.13 -6.69 -0.12
C ARG A 66 13.42 -7.05 1.17
N VAL A 67 12.42 -7.91 1.07
CA VAL A 67 11.88 -8.68 2.20
C VAL A 67 12.41 -10.11 2.10
N ASP A 68 13.35 -10.44 2.99
CA ASP A 68 13.97 -11.76 3.09
C ASP A 68 13.22 -12.62 4.10
N MET A 69 12.58 -13.68 3.61
CA MET A 69 11.83 -14.67 4.42
C MET A 69 12.50 -16.04 4.40
N THR A 70 13.78 -16.12 3.99
CA THR A 70 14.53 -17.37 3.84
C THR A 70 14.92 -18.04 5.17
N GLY A 71 14.85 -17.28 6.28
CA GLY A 71 15.19 -17.76 7.61
C GLY A 71 14.13 -18.65 8.27
N LYS A 72 14.27 -18.89 9.58
CA LYS A 72 13.22 -19.57 10.35
C LYS A 72 11.93 -18.73 10.32
N ARG A 73 10.80 -19.31 10.70
CA ARG A 73 9.44 -18.72 10.60
C ARG A 73 9.25 -17.32 11.22
N ASP A 74 10.24 -16.78 11.92
CA ASP A 74 10.24 -15.47 12.59
C ASP A 74 11.45 -14.59 12.19
N ASP A 75 12.25 -14.99 11.20
CA ASP A 75 13.50 -14.33 10.77
C ASP A 75 13.29 -13.40 9.56
N THR A 76 12.09 -12.82 9.42
CA THR A 76 11.80 -11.88 8.32
C THR A 76 12.69 -10.64 8.45
N ARG A 77 13.54 -10.40 7.46
CA ARG A 77 14.47 -9.26 7.44
C ARG A 77 14.13 -8.33 6.30
N LEU A 78 14.04 -7.04 6.61
CA LEU A 78 13.82 -5.98 5.64
C LEU A 78 15.14 -5.28 5.36
N TYR A 79 15.47 -5.12 4.08
CA TYR A 79 16.63 -4.37 3.62
C TYR A 79 16.19 -3.27 2.65
N VAL A 80 16.81 -2.10 2.78
CA VAL A 80 16.65 -0.97 1.86
C VAL A 80 18.05 -0.54 1.44
N ASN A 81 18.35 -0.55 0.14
CA ASN A 81 19.67 -0.26 -0.42
C ASN A 81 20.78 -1.14 0.20
N GLY A 82 20.47 -2.43 0.41
CA GLY A 82 21.40 -3.41 1.00
C GLY A 82 21.56 -3.32 2.52
N GLU A 83 21.02 -2.30 3.17
CA GLU A 83 21.15 -2.08 4.62
C GLU A 83 19.93 -2.62 5.38
N PRO A 84 20.11 -3.32 6.51
CA PRO A 84 18.99 -3.80 7.31
C PRO A 84 18.20 -2.63 7.92
N ARG A 85 16.87 -2.77 7.95
CA ARG A 85 15.93 -1.80 8.51
C ARG A 85 14.82 -2.49 9.29
N THR A 86 14.27 -1.80 10.28
CA THR A 86 13.01 -2.21 10.93
C THR A 86 11.82 -1.72 10.10
N PRO A 87 10.67 -2.42 10.12
CA PRO A 87 9.47 -1.95 9.44
C PRO A 87 9.07 -0.54 9.86
N ASP A 88 9.08 -0.25 11.16
CA ASP A 88 8.69 1.07 11.69
C ASP A 88 9.55 2.21 11.12
N ALA A 89 10.87 2.03 11.07
CA ALA A 89 11.77 3.04 10.51
C ALA A 89 11.52 3.27 9.00
N VAL A 90 11.17 2.21 8.26
CA VAL A 90 10.81 2.33 6.84
C VAL A 90 9.47 3.04 6.67
N PHE A 91 8.47 2.74 7.52
CA PHE A 91 7.19 3.43 7.49
C PHE A 91 7.33 4.92 7.78
N GLU A 92 8.07 5.29 8.82
CA GLU A 92 8.33 6.70 9.15
C GLU A 92 9.03 7.42 7.99
N HIS A 93 10.03 6.79 7.37
CA HIS A 93 10.73 7.35 6.22
C HIS A 93 9.82 7.50 4.99
N ALA A 94 8.99 6.48 4.70
CA ALA A 94 8.04 6.52 3.59
C ALA A 94 7.00 7.63 3.77
N VAL A 95 6.48 7.83 4.99
CA VAL A 95 5.56 8.95 5.30
C VAL A 95 6.23 10.29 5.02
N ALA A 96 7.50 10.47 5.42
CA ALA A 96 8.24 11.69 5.12
C ALA A 96 8.42 11.93 3.61
N LEU A 97 8.73 10.88 2.85
CA LEU A 97 8.85 10.94 1.39
C LEU A 97 7.52 11.33 0.72
N ILE A 98 6.40 10.74 1.16
CA ILE A 98 5.06 11.08 0.68
C ILE A 98 4.74 12.55 0.97
N ALA A 99 4.98 13.02 2.19
CA ALA A 99 4.72 14.42 2.55
C ALA A 99 5.57 15.39 1.72
N ALA A 100 6.84 15.06 1.49
CA ALA A 100 7.73 15.85 0.64
C ALA A 100 7.26 15.88 -0.83
N ALA A 101 6.85 14.74 -1.38
CA ALA A 101 6.33 14.64 -2.74
C ALA A 101 5.05 15.47 -2.92
N GLN A 102 4.12 15.41 -1.96
CA GLN A 102 2.92 16.25 -1.94
C GLN A 102 3.26 17.74 -1.91
N ARG A 103 4.22 18.13 -1.06
CA ARG A 103 4.66 19.53 -0.99
C ARG A 103 5.24 20.01 -2.32
N ALA A 104 6.08 19.20 -2.96
CA ALA A 104 6.67 19.53 -4.26
C ALA A 104 5.60 19.67 -5.37
N GLN A 105 4.57 18.83 -5.36
CA GLN A 105 3.45 18.94 -6.31
C GLN A 105 2.61 20.20 -6.08
N GLY A 106 2.40 20.58 -4.81
CA GLY A 106 1.64 21.76 -4.41
C GLY A 106 2.34 23.12 -4.64
N GLU A 107 3.64 23.14 -4.96
CA GLU A 107 4.39 24.35 -5.31
C GLU A 107 4.26 24.74 -6.80
N THR A 108 3.51 23.95 -7.59
CA THR A 108 3.33 24.16 -9.04
C THR A 108 2.02 24.87 -9.43
N SER A 109 1.27 25.43 -8.47
CA SER A 109 -0.01 26.15 -8.72
C SER A 109 0.13 27.65 -8.59
#